data_AF-A0A955T5G1-F1
#
_entry.id   AF-A0A955T5G1-F1
#
_cell.length_a   1.000
_cell.length_b   1.000
_cell.length_c   1.000
_cell.angle_alpha   90.00
_cell.angle_beta   90.00
_cell.angle_gamma   90.00
#
_symmetry.space_group_name_H-M   'P 1'
#
loop_
_entity.id
_entity.type
_entity.pdbx_description
1 polymer ?
#
loop_
_entity_poly.entity_id
_entity_poly.type
_entity_poly.pdbx_seq_one_letter_code
_entity_poly.pdbx_strand_id
1 'polypeptide(L)'
;STATLIDATGNPSDTSEFSLCFEVTDGVEPTPTPTEGPIIECDNLDFDGDQIVDSRDLLMLLAAIDSGDLNFDLTGDNLVNDDDVFRFSQCWYAMTNAR
;
A
#
# COMPACT_ATOMS: atom_id res chain seq x y z
N SER A 1 21.82 -12.74 3.12
CA SER A 1 21.69 -13.28 1.75
C SER A 1 20.83 -12.33 0.95
N THR A 2 21.32 -11.83 -0.18
CA THR A 2 20.60 -10.92 -1.08
C THR A 2 20.01 -11.74 -2.22
N ALA A 3 18.71 -11.59 -2.48
CA ALA A 3 18.05 -12.17 -3.65
C ALA A 3 17.99 -11.11 -4.76
N THR A 4 18.41 -11.50 -5.96
CA THR A 4 18.36 -10.66 -7.17
C THR A 4 17.14 -11.05 -7.98
N LEU A 5 16.27 -10.09 -8.30
CA LEU A 5 15.14 -10.30 -9.20
C LEU A 5 15.62 -10.12 -10.66
N ILE A 6 15.22 -11.06 -11.52
CA ILE A 6 15.60 -11.15 -12.94
C ILE A 6 14.31 -10.98 -13.75
N ASP A 7 14.36 -10.22 -14.83
CA ASP A 7 13.16 -9.99 -15.66
C ASP A 7 12.78 -11.21 -16.53
N ALA A 8 11.63 -11.13 -17.21
CA ALA A 8 11.07 -12.20 -18.04
C ALA A 8 11.94 -12.57 -19.27
N THR A 9 13.00 -11.81 -19.55
CA THR A 9 13.98 -12.10 -20.62
C THR A 9 15.28 -12.70 -20.08
N GLY A 10 15.38 -12.91 -18.76
CA GLY A 10 16.53 -13.52 -18.10
C GLY A 10 17.69 -12.57 -17.85
N ASN A 11 17.46 -11.25 -17.96
CA ASN A 11 18.48 -10.24 -17.65
C ASN A 11 18.28 -9.66 -16.23
N PRO A 12 19.37 -9.36 -15.50
CA PRO A 12 19.28 -8.61 -14.26
C PRO A 12 18.75 -7.21 -14.57
N SER A 13 17.58 -6.86 -14.05
CA SER A 13 17.02 -5.53 -14.18
C SER A 13 17.97 -4.53 -13.52
N ASP A 14 18.45 -3.56 -14.28
CA ASP A 14 19.30 -2.47 -13.80
C ASP A 14 18.45 -1.58 -12.88
N THR A 15 18.42 -1.92 -11.59
CA THR A 15 17.67 -1.18 -10.57
C THR A 15 18.41 0.11 -10.26
N SER A 16 18.24 1.10 -11.12
CA SER A 16 18.63 2.48 -10.89
C SER A 16 17.44 3.36 -11.25
N GLU A 17 16.90 4.06 -10.24
CA GLU A 17 16.06 5.26 -10.37
C GLU A 17 14.55 5.06 -10.57
N PHE A 18 13.87 4.54 -9.54
CA PHE A 18 12.64 5.23 -9.12
C PHE A 18 13.09 6.49 -8.36
N SER A 19 13.28 7.59 -9.10
CA SER A 19 13.68 8.89 -8.54
C SER A 19 12.41 9.63 -8.08
N LEU A 20 12.20 9.70 -6.76
CA LEU A 20 11.26 10.66 -6.17
C LEU A 20 11.86 12.06 -6.35
N CYS A 21 11.40 12.84 -7.32
CA CYS A 21 11.87 14.20 -7.52
C CYS A 21 11.41 15.10 -6.35
N PHE A 22 12.34 15.48 -5.46
CA PHE A 22 12.20 16.63 -4.57
C PHE A 22 13.19 17.69 -5.03
N GLU A 23 12.70 18.77 -5.63
CA GLU A 23 13.51 19.94 -5.96
C GLU A 23 13.85 20.70 -4.68
N VAL A 24 15.13 20.79 -4.32
CA VAL A 24 15.61 21.70 -3.27
C VAL A 24 16.01 23.02 -3.93
N THR A 25 15.14 24.03 -3.87
CA THR A 25 15.48 25.41 -4.24
C THR A 25 16.00 26.18 -3.04
N ASP A 26 17.27 26.59 -3.09
CA ASP A 26 17.99 27.33 -2.04
C ASP A 26 17.61 28.83 -2.04
N GLY A 27 16.33 29.14 -1.81
CA GLY A 27 15.83 30.51 -1.88
C GLY A 27 14.52 30.70 -1.13
N VAL A 28 14.60 31.18 0.12
CA VAL A 28 13.49 31.63 1.00
C VAL A 28 12.15 30.98 0.64
N GLU A 29 12.00 29.71 0.99
CA GLU A 29 10.76 28.98 0.78
C GLU A 29 9.72 29.51 1.77
N PRO A 30 8.51 29.93 1.33
CA PRO A 30 7.41 30.16 2.28
C PRO A 30 7.26 28.89 3.11
N THR A 31 7.08 29.02 4.43
CA THR A 31 6.79 27.87 5.29
C THR A 31 5.74 27.00 4.59
N PRO A 32 6.07 25.77 4.15
CA PRO A 32 5.10 24.96 3.46
C PRO A 32 3.96 24.77 4.45
N THR A 33 2.78 25.25 4.09
CA THR A 33 1.55 24.76 4.71
C THR A 33 1.66 23.25 4.63
N PRO A 34 1.48 22.49 5.73
CA PRO A 34 1.53 21.04 5.67
C PRO A 34 0.54 20.61 4.59
N THR A 35 1.06 20.20 3.44
CA THR A 35 0.29 19.53 2.42
C THR A 35 -0.05 18.21 3.07
N GLU A 36 -1.31 18.05 3.46
CA GLU A 36 -1.83 16.74 3.84
C GLU A 36 -1.37 15.77 2.75
N GLY A 37 -0.61 14.74 3.16
CA GLY A 37 -0.25 13.66 2.26
C GLY A 37 -1.51 13.07 1.63
N PRO A 38 -1.39 12.23 0.59
CA PRO A 38 -2.56 11.57 0.02
C PRO A 38 -3.40 10.97 1.14
N ILE A 39 -4.66 11.41 1.25
CA ILE A 39 -5.60 10.87 2.22
C ILE A 39 -5.85 9.43 1.78
N ILE A 40 -5.23 8.49 2.47
CA ILE A 40 -5.52 7.07 2.29
C ILE A 40 -6.85 6.84 3.01
N GLU A 41 -7.94 6.78 2.25
CA GLU A 41 -9.23 6.31 2.77
C GLU A 41 -9.07 4.82 3.12
N CYS A 42 -9.24 4.51 4.40
CA CYS A 42 -8.98 3.21 5.02
C CYS A 42 -10.26 2.63 5.62
N ASP A 43 -11.35 2.77 4.87
CA ASP A 43 -12.65 2.23 5.25
C ASP A 43 -12.70 0.72 4.95
N ASN A 44 -13.51 -0.01 5.74
CA ASN A 44 -13.80 -1.45 5.53
C ASN A 44 -12.59 -2.41 5.59
N LEU A 45 -11.68 -2.22 6.54
CA LEU A 45 -10.56 -3.16 6.78
C LEU A 45 -10.84 -4.17 7.90
N ASP A 46 -11.95 -4.02 8.61
CA ASP A 46 -12.45 -4.95 9.63
C ASP A 46 -13.39 -5.95 8.95
N PHE A 47 -12.81 -7.06 8.49
CA PHE A 47 -13.51 -8.10 7.74
C PHE A 47 -14.17 -9.12 8.65
N ASP A 48 -13.65 -9.33 9.87
CA ASP A 48 -14.26 -10.24 10.85
C ASP A 48 -15.34 -9.59 11.73
N GLY A 49 -15.44 -8.25 11.68
CA GLY A 49 -16.48 -7.45 12.29
C GLY A 49 -16.31 -7.23 13.79
N ASP A 50 -15.09 -7.39 14.31
CA ASP A 50 -14.80 -7.33 15.73
C ASP A 50 -14.37 -5.95 16.25
N GLN A 51 -14.38 -4.94 15.37
CA GLN A 51 -14.00 -3.54 15.61
C GLN A 51 -12.50 -3.32 15.81
N ILE A 52 -11.65 -4.32 15.50
CA ILE A 52 -10.20 -4.24 15.61
C ILE A 52 -9.56 -4.71 14.31
N VAL A 53 -8.99 -3.77 13.54
CA VAL A 53 -8.17 -4.15 12.38
C VAL A 53 -6.87 -4.79 12.85
N ASP A 54 -6.73 -6.09 12.62
CA ASP A 54 -5.54 -6.86 12.98
C ASP A 54 -5.15 -7.94 11.95
N SER A 55 -4.30 -8.88 12.37
CA SER A 55 -3.78 -9.93 11.49
C SER A 55 -4.84 -10.93 11.02
N ARG A 56 -5.98 -11.02 11.71
CA ARG A 56 -7.11 -11.85 11.31
C ARG A 56 -7.76 -11.32 10.05
N ASP A 57 -7.94 -10.00 9.96
CA ASP A 57 -8.43 -9.34 8.75
C ASP A 57 -7.48 -9.55 7.58
N LEU A 58 -6.17 -9.40 7.82
CA LEU A 58 -5.16 -9.71 6.81
C LEU A 58 -5.24 -11.16 6.33
N LEU A 59 -5.45 -12.10 7.24
CA LEU A 59 -5.58 -13.51 6.89
C LEU A 59 -6.84 -13.79 6.07
N MET A 60 -7.95 -13.11 6.37
CA MET A 60 -9.19 -13.20 5.59
C MET A 60 -9.00 -12.66 4.18
N LEU A 61 -8.34 -11.51 4.04
CA LEU A 61 -7.99 -10.93 2.74
C LEU A 61 -7.10 -11.88 1.91
N LEU A 62 -6.04 -12.43 2.51
CA LEU A 62 -5.16 -13.39 1.85
C LEU A 62 -5.91 -14.67 1.41
N ALA A 63 -6.89 -15.11 2.19
CA ALA A 63 -7.72 -16.25 1.84
C ALA A 63 -8.75 -15.93 0.73
N ALA A 64 -9.07 -14.65 0.54
CA ALA A 64 -10.02 -14.18 -0.46
C ALA A 64 -9.38 -13.87 -1.83
N ILE A 65 -8.05 -13.89 -1.94
CA ILE A 65 -7.37 -13.76 -3.24
C ILE A 65 -7.91 -14.81 -4.22
N ASP A 66 -8.22 -14.37 -5.43
CA ASP A 66 -8.83 -15.18 -6.50
C ASP A 66 -10.22 -15.78 -6.17
N SER A 67 -10.84 -15.44 -5.03
CA SER A 67 -12.15 -15.97 -4.65
C SER A 67 -13.32 -15.34 -5.43
N GLY A 68 -13.12 -14.13 -5.96
CA GLY A 68 -14.15 -13.30 -6.59
C GLY A 68 -15.09 -12.60 -5.60
N ASP A 69 -14.82 -12.66 -4.30
CA ASP A 69 -15.58 -11.95 -3.27
C ASP A 69 -15.14 -10.48 -3.18
N LEU A 70 -15.87 -9.59 -3.84
CA LEU A 70 -15.57 -8.15 -3.90
C LEU A 70 -15.70 -7.42 -2.56
N ASN A 71 -16.10 -8.09 -1.47
CA ASN A 71 -15.98 -7.51 -0.13
C ASN A 71 -14.53 -7.26 0.27
N PHE A 72 -13.58 -7.93 -0.40
CA PHE A 72 -12.13 -7.81 -0.17
C PHE A 72 -11.42 -6.96 -1.23
N ASP A 73 -12.16 -6.38 -2.18
CA ASP A 73 -11.63 -5.47 -3.21
C ASP A 73 -11.45 -4.07 -2.60
N LEU A 74 -10.23 -3.77 -2.19
CA LEU A 74 -9.83 -2.51 -1.56
C LEU A 74 -9.38 -1.46 -2.58
N THR A 75 -9.10 -1.88 -3.82
CA THR A 75 -8.65 -0.99 -4.90
C THR A 75 -9.78 -0.54 -5.82
N GLY A 76 -10.92 -1.23 -5.78
CA GLY A 76 -12.10 -1.00 -6.62
C GLY A 76 -11.92 -1.46 -8.07
N ASP A 77 -10.97 -2.36 -8.34
CA ASP A 77 -10.64 -2.82 -9.69
C ASP A 77 -11.45 -4.06 -10.14
N ASN A 78 -12.36 -4.54 -9.27
CA ASN A 78 -13.16 -5.77 -9.40
C ASN A 78 -12.34 -7.07 -9.37
N LEU A 79 -11.14 -7.01 -8.80
CA LEU A 79 -10.32 -8.18 -8.51
C LEU A 79 -10.01 -8.19 -7.01
N VAL A 80 -9.63 -9.37 -6.52
CA VAL A 80 -9.05 -9.51 -5.18
C VAL A 80 -7.68 -10.13 -5.37
N ASN A 81 -6.65 -9.31 -5.24
CA ASN A 81 -5.28 -9.66 -5.60
C ASN A 81 -4.26 -9.00 -4.67
N ASP A 82 -2.98 -9.08 -5.04
CA ASP A 82 -1.87 -8.56 -4.23
C ASP A 82 -1.91 -7.02 -4.05
N ASP A 83 -2.55 -6.28 -4.95
CA ASP A 83 -2.72 -4.83 -4.83
C ASP A 83 -3.67 -4.48 -3.67
N ASP A 84 -4.69 -5.30 -3.40
CA ASP A 84 -5.56 -5.15 -2.23
C ASP A 84 -4.79 -5.41 -0.92
N VAL A 85 -3.93 -6.43 -0.92
CA VAL A 85 -3.03 -6.71 0.22
C VAL A 85 -2.10 -5.53 0.46
N PHE A 86 -1.56 -4.95 -0.61
CA PHE A 86 -0.71 -3.77 -0.51
C PHE A 86 -1.50 -2.58 0.03
N ARG A 87 -2.73 -2.35 -0.44
CA ARG A 87 -3.63 -1.30 0.08
C ARG A 87 -3.92 -1.48 1.57
N PHE A 88 -4.25 -2.69 2.00
CA PHE A 88 -4.45 -3.05 3.40
C PHE A 88 -3.21 -2.69 4.25
N SER A 89 -2.02 -3.04 3.77
CA SER A 89 -0.77 -2.78 4.50
C SER A 89 -0.49 -1.28 4.70
N GLN A 90 -0.75 -0.45 3.68
CA GLN A 90 -0.58 1.00 3.78
C GLN A 90 -1.54 1.58 4.82
N CYS A 91 -2.79 1.13 4.80
CA CYS A 91 -3.79 1.58 5.75
C CYS A 91 -3.47 1.15 7.18
N TRP A 92 -3.07 -0.11 7.38
CA TRP A 92 -2.69 -0.58 8.71
C TRP A 92 -1.47 0.17 9.25
N TYR A 93 -0.49 0.46 8.40
CA TYR A 93 0.65 1.29 8.76
C TYR A 93 0.22 2.71 9.15
N ALA A 94 -0.68 3.34 8.39
CA ALA A 94 -1.20 4.67 8.71
C ALA A 94 -1.95 4.68 10.05
N MET A 95 -2.82 3.71 10.31
CA MET A 95 -3.57 3.58 11.57
C MET A 95 -2.67 3.35 12.79
N THR A 96 -1.57 2.61 12.62
CA THR A 96 -0.65 2.30 13.72
C THR A 96 0.31 3.45 14.04
N ASN A 97 0.71 4.24 13.05
CA ASN A 97 1.66 5.35 13.23
C ASN A 97 1.01 6.73 13.40
N ALA A 98 -0.30 6.85 13.26
CA ALA A 98 -1.05 8.08 13.57
C ALA A 98 -1.27 8.32 15.08
N ARG A 99 -0.59 7.58 15.97
CA ARG A 99 -0.72 7.66 17.43
C ARG A 99 0.44 8.38 18.09
#